data_AF-A0A094PP70-F1
#
_entry.id   AF-A0A094PP70-F1
#
_cell.length_a   1.000
_cell.length_b   1.000
_cell.length_c   1.000
_cell.angle_alpha   90.00
_cell.angle_beta   90.00
_cell.angle_gamma   90.00
#
_symmetry.space_group_name_H-M   'P 1'
#
loop_
_entity.id
_entity.type
_entity.pdbx_description
1 polymer ?
#
loop_
_entity_poly.entity_id
_entity_poly.type
_entity_poly.pdbx_seq_one_letter_code
_entity_poly.pdbx_strand_id
1 'polypeptide(L)'
;MGDFLEKRRTRSRGRGVFLGIVLVTCALLSPVSVPAQATVTVSAVDPTGRIAVGEKHTCVIRNDNTIWCWGDNSFSQLGSSSHSGLMDTATPVQAAALGGGRVPSRIAAGLNHTCVLATDGTVWCWGENGTGAVGDGSLTNQPDPVLVALGSTATKIAAGGNETCAVL
;
A
#
# COMPACT_ATOMS: atom_id res chain seq x y z
N MET A 1 1.37 -93.20 -42.58
CA MET A 1 2.31 -94.33 -42.47
C MET A 1 3.68 -93.79 -42.85
N GLY A 2 4.61 -93.81 -41.89
CA GLY A 2 6.04 -93.44 -42.01
C GLY A 2 6.36 -91.94 -41.83
N ASP A 3 6.93 -91.48 -40.71
CA ASP A 3 8.34 -91.57 -40.25
C ASP A 3 9.29 -90.64 -41.06
N PHE A 4 10.30 -89.93 -40.57
CA PHE A 4 11.01 -89.85 -39.28
C PHE A 4 12.14 -88.78 -39.43
N LEU A 5 12.38 -88.01 -38.35
CA LEU A 5 13.63 -87.34 -37.91
C LEU A 5 14.33 -86.15 -38.63
N GLU A 6 14.33 -85.01 -37.91
CA GLU A 6 15.46 -84.47 -37.12
C GLU A 6 16.87 -84.32 -37.75
N LYS A 7 17.37 -83.07 -37.89
CA LYS A 7 18.67 -82.64 -37.30
C LYS A 7 18.99 -81.14 -37.40
N ARG A 8 19.09 -80.52 -36.22
CA ARG A 8 20.12 -79.61 -35.68
C ARG A 8 20.46 -78.26 -36.35
N ARG A 9 20.22 -77.22 -35.53
CA ARG A 9 20.77 -75.85 -35.42
C ARG A 9 22.17 -75.58 -36.02
N THR A 10 22.36 -74.35 -36.51
CA THR A 10 23.39 -73.40 -36.02
C THR A 10 23.05 -71.96 -36.42
N ARG A 11 23.44 -70.99 -35.57
CA ARG A 11 23.10 -69.56 -35.59
C ARG A 11 24.34 -68.76 -36.00
N SER A 12 24.23 -67.76 -36.87
CA SER A 12 25.21 -66.65 -36.92
C SER A 12 24.67 -65.41 -37.66
N ARG A 13 24.60 -64.28 -36.95
CA ARG A 13 24.31 -62.91 -37.44
C ARG A 13 25.54 -62.43 -38.26
N GLY A 14 25.48 -61.69 -39.36
CA GLY A 14 24.73 -60.47 -39.68
C GLY A 14 25.73 -59.31 -39.86
N ARG A 15 25.73 -58.60 -40.99
CA ARG A 15 26.29 -57.24 -41.18
C ARG A 15 25.97 -56.72 -42.59
N GLY A 16 24.95 -55.86 -42.69
CA GLY A 16 24.67 -55.02 -43.87
C GLY A 16 25.29 -53.64 -43.69
N VAL A 17 25.91 -53.12 -44.75
CA VAL A 17 26.53 -51.79 -44.81
C VAL A 17 25.45 -50.77 -45.16
N PHE A 18 25.26 -49.74 -44.32
CA PHE A 18 24.40 -48.59 -44.62
C PHE A 18 25.26 -47.34 -44.79
N LEU A 19 25.09 -46.68 -45.95
CA LEU A 19 25.76 -45.45 -46.36
C LEU A 19 25.13 -44.26 -45.62
N GLY A 20 25.95 -43.50 -44.89
CA GLY A 20 25.52 -42.44 -43.99
C GLY A 20 25.12 -41.14 -44.68
N ILE A 21 23.92 -40.63 -44.35
CA ILE A 21 23.50 -39.25 -44.57
C ILE A 21 23.91 -38.46 -43.32
N VAL A 22 24.77 -37.46 -43.47
CA VAL A 22 25.12 -36.53 -42.40
C VAL A 22 23.98 -35.50 -42.28
N LEU A 23 23.07 -35.73 -41.34
CA LEU A 23 22.08 -34.73 -40.90
C LEU A 23 22.81 -33.69 -40.04
N VAL A 24 22.92 -32.46 -40.54
CA VAL A 24 23.26 -31.30 -39.71
C VAL A 24 22.09 -31.06 -38.77
N THR A 25 22.22 -31.50 -37.52
CA THR A 25 21.24 -31.19 -36.48
C THR A 25 21.35 -29.71 -36.13
N CYS A 26 20.36 -28.92 -36.54
CA CYS A 26 20.12 -27.60 -35.98
C CYS A 26 19.88 -27.81 -34.48
N ALA A 27 20.88 -27.52 -33.65
CA ALA A 27 20.74 -27.61 -32.21
C ALA A 27 19.57 -26.70 -31.80
N LEU A 28 18.54 -27.32 -31.24
CA LEU A 28 17.44 -26.63 -30.60
C LEU A 28 18.03 -25.85 -29.43
N LEU A 29 18.22 -24.54 -29.61
CA LEU A 29 18.45 -23.65 -28.48
C LEU A 29 17.17 -23.69 -27.64
N SER A 30 17.24 -24.35 -26.49
CA SER A 30 16.18 -24.28 -25.49
C SER A 30 15.89 -22.81 -25.22
N PRO A 31 14.63 -22.35 -25.26
CA PRO A 31 14.33 -20.98 -24.85
C PRO A 31 14.77 -20.82 -23.40
N VAL A 32 15.70 -19.90 -23.15
CA VAL A 32 16.07 -19.50 -21.80
C VAL A 32 14.85 -18.82 -21.20
N SER A 33 14.24 -19.43 -20.18
CA SER A 33 13.16 -18.81 -19.42
C SER A 33 13.74 -17.62 -18.65
N VAL A 34 13.50 -16.41 -19.14
CA VAL A 34 13.76 -15.20 -18.37
C VAL A 34 12.75 -15.19 -17.21
N PRO A 35 13.18 -15.15 -15.93
CA PRO A 35 12.22 -15.02 -14.84
C PRO A 35 11.44 -13.72 -15.05
N ALA A 36 10.11 -13.82 -15.00
CA ALA A 36 9.27 -12.63 -15.04
C ALA A 36 9.75 -11.66 -13.96
N GLN A 37 10.08 -10.43 -14.37
CA GLN A 37 10.46 -9.39 -13.42
C GLN A 37 9.25 -9.14 -12.51
N ALA A 38 9.42 -9.42 -11.22
CA ALA A 38 8.42 -9.05 -10.23
C ALA A 38 8.32 -7.52 -10.23
N THR A 39 7.22 -6.99 -10.75
CA THR A 39 6.87 -5.60 -10.52
C THR A 39 6.66 -5.42 -9.02
N VAL A 40 7.65 -4.84 -8.34
CA VAL A 40 7.49 -4.36 -6.98
C VAL A 40 6.62 -3.12 -7.09
N THR A 41 5.32 -3.27 -6.85
CA THR A 41 4.47 -2.12 -6.60
C THR A 41 4.98 -1.47 -5.31
N VAL A 42 5.62 -0.30 -5.40
CA VAL A 42 5.86 0.54 -4.23
C VAL A 42 4.50 1.10 -3.82
N SER A 43 3.67 0.27 -3.19
CA SER A 43 2.53 0.74 -2.42
C SER A 43 3.06 1.00 -1.01
N ALA A 44 3.82 2.08 -0.86
CA ALA A 44 4.15 2.63 0.45
C ALA A 44 2.95 3.32 1.12
N VAL A 45 1.72 2.95 0.73
CA VAL A 45 0.52 3.31 1.44
C VAL A 45 0.17 2.11 2.29
N ASP A 46 0.38 2.26 3.59
CA ASP A 46 -0.03 1.32 4.61
C ASP A 46 -1.40 0.71 4.25
N PRO A 47 -1.51 -0.61 4.01
CA PRO A 47 -2.76 -1.24 3.60
C PRO A 47 -3.86 -1.10 4.65
N THR A 48 -3.48 -0.83 5.90
CA THR A 48 -4.41 -0.54 6.99
C THR A 48 -4.89 0.91 6.97
N GLY A 49 -4.16 1.82 6.31
CA GLY A 49 -4.45 3.25 6.23
C GLY A 49 -4.29 3.96 7.57
N ARG A 50 -3.45 3.43 8.46
CA ARG A 50 -3.21 3.92 9.82
C ARG A 50 -1.97 4.76 9.94
N ILE A 51 -1.12 4.80 8.92
CA ILE A 51 0.02 5.71 8.78
C ILE A 51 -0.28 6.68 7.64
N ALA A 52 -0.07 7.98 7.88
CA ALA A 52 -0.12 9.02 6.87
C ALA A 52 1.14 9.88 6.93
N VAL A 53 1.64 10.27 5.76
CA VAL A 53 2.81 11.13 5.61
C VAL A 53 2.36 12.35 4.81
N GLY A 54 2.51 13.53 5.40
CA GLY A 54 2.30 14.82 4.72
C GLY A 54 3.59 15.34 4.08
N GLU A 55 3.73 16.66 3.92
CA GLU A 55 4.97 17.22 3.34
C GLU A 55 6.16 17.03 4.29
N LYS A 56 5.96 17.42 5.55
CA LYS A 56 7.01 17.44 6.59
C LYS A 56 6.54 16.89 7.94
N HIS A 57 5.33 16.35 8.02
CA HIS A 57 4.82 15.65 9.19
C HIS A 57 4.40 14.23 8.86
N THR A 58 4.37 13.38 9.89
CA THR A 58 3.88 12.01 9.80
C THR A 58 2.96 11.76 10.96
N CYS A 59 1.88 11.04 10.73
CA CYS A 59 0.91 10.66 11.74
C CYS A 59 0.62 9.16 11.70
N VAL A 60 0.31 8.59 12.85
CA VAL A 60 -0.05 7.17 13.01
C VAL A 60 -1.21 6.99 13.97
N ILE A 61 -2.13 6.08 13.64
CA ILE A 61 -3.14 5.55 14.54
C ILE A 61 -2.56 4.31 15.24
N ARG A 62 -2.38 4.39 16.55
CA ARG A 62 -1.91 3.28 17.39
C ARG A 62 -3.03 2.31 17.78
N ASN A 63 -2.66 1.10 18.22
CA ASN A 63 -3.58 0.03 18.60
C ASN A 63 -4.47 0.34 19.81
N ASP A 64 -4.09 1.34 20.60
CA ASP A 64 -4.88 1.91 21.70
C ASP A 64 -5.88 2.98 21.22
N ASN A 65 -6.09 3.11 19.90
CA ASN A 65 -6.97 4.08 19.26
C ASN A 65 -6.54 5.54 19.44
N THR A 66 -5.27 5.79 19.76
CA THR A 66 -4.70 7.14 19.82
C THR A 66 -4.01 7.53 18.53
N ILE A 67 -4.02 8.83 18.21
CA ILE A 67 -3.32 9.40 17.05
C ILE A 67 -2.05 10.08 17.55
N TRP A 68 -0.93 9.77 16.91
CA TRP A 68 0.36 10.37 17.22
C TRP A 68 1.00 10.94 15.98
N CYS A 69 1.49 12.16 16.06
CA CYS A 69 2.11 12.86 14.96
C CYS A 69 3.49 13.42 15.36
N TRP A 70 4.38 13.62 14.40
CA TRP A 70 5.65 14.32 14.56
C TRP A 70 6.08 14.97 13.25
N GLY A 71 7.09 15.85 13.32
CA GLY A 71 7.61 16.64 12.21
C GLY A 71 7.21 18.11 12.32
N ASP A 72 7.00 18.76 11.17
CA ASP A 72 6.58 20.16 11.11
C ASP A 72 5.22 20.36 11.77
N ASN A 73 5.08 21.47 12.48
CA ASN A 73 3.88 21.91 13.17
C ASN A 73 3.61 23.42 12.97
N SER A 74 4.20 24.02 11.93
CA SER A 74 4.08 25.45 11.60
C SER A 74 2.63 25.89 11.40
N PHE A 75 1.74 24.94 11.07
CA PHE A 75 0.32 25.14 10.85
C PHE A 75 -0.57 24.31 11.78
N SER A 76 0.00 23.80 12.89
CA SER A 76 -0.69 22.93 13.85
C SER A 76 -1.15 21.58 13.29
N GLN A 77 -0.48 21.06 12.26
CA GLN A 77 -0.81 19.79 11.60
C GLN A 77 -0.61 18.53 12.46
N LEU A 78 -0.01 18.67 13.65
CA LEU A 78 0.09 17.61 14.65
C LEU A 78 -1.19 17.45 15.49
N GLY A 79 -2.13 18.41 15.42
CA GLY A 79 -3.49 18.27 15.95
C GLY A 79 -3.58 18.32 17.46
N SER A 80 -2.71 19.09 18.12
CA SER A 80 -2.78 19.35 19.55
C SER A 80 -2.56 20.83 19.83
N SER A 81 -3.59 21.51 20.34
CA SER A 81 -3.50 22.92 20.77
C SER A 81 -2.43 23.17 21.82
N SER A 82 -2.12 22.17 22.66
CA SER A 82 -1.00 22.20 23.62
C SER A 82 0.38 22.34 22.96
N HIS A 83 0.48 22.08 21.65
CA HIS A 83 1.73 22.15 20.88
C HIS A 83 1.68 23.24 19.79
N SER A 84 0.61 24.04 19.70
CA SER A 84 0.42 25.08 18.68
C SER A 84 1.51 26.17 18.64
N GLY A 85 2.31 26.31 19.71
CA GLY A 85 3.47 27.21 19.78
C GLY A 85 4.82 26.56 19.43
N LEU A 86 4.86 25.24 19.19
CA LEU A 86 6.07 24.54 18.73
C LEU A 86 6.07 24.50 17.20
N MET A 87 7.18 24.91 16.58
CA MET A 87 7.28 24.91 15.12
C MET A 87 7.57 23.52 14.54
N ASP A 88 8.37 22.70 15.21
CA ASP A 88 8.66 21.31 14.81
C ASP A 88 8.77 20.41 16.05
N THR A 89 8.38 19.13 15.92
CA THR A 89 8.59 18.12 16.96
C THR A 89 9.31 16.90 16.39
N ALA A 90 10.54 16.63 16.86
CA ALA A 90 11.27 15.42 16.50
C ALA A 90 10.78 14.17 17.24
N THR A 91 9.95 14.36 18.27
CA THR A 91 9.32 13.30 19.06
C THR A 91 7.83 13.19 18.74
N PRO A 92 7.27 11.97 18.66
CA PRO A 92 5.83 11.77 18.55
C PRO A 92 5.09 12.48 19.69
N VAL A 93 4.13 13.32 19.32
CA VAL A 93 3.15 13.93 20.22
C VAL A 93 1.78 13.34 19.95
N GLN A 94 0.96 13.25 20.99
CA GLN A 94 -0.40 12.76 20.84
C GLN A 94 -1.29 13.91 20.35
N ALA A 95 -2.02 13.68 19.25
CA ALA A 95 -3.07 14.59 18.82
C ALA A 95 -4.25 14.55 19.81
N ALA A 96 -5.02 15.63 19.89
CA ALA A 96 -6.22 15.68 20.70
C ALA A 96 -7.20 14.57 20.28
N ALA A 97 -7.94 14.06 21.27
CA ALA A 97 -8.91 13.01 21.03
C ALA A 97 -10.04 13.51 20.14
N LEU A 98 -10.53 12.65 19.25
CA LEU A 98 -11.73 12.93 18.48
C LEU A 98 -12.90 13.15 19.44
N GLY A 99 -13.67 14.22 19.23
CA GLY A 99 -14.75 14.59 20.15
C GLY A 99 -15.73 13.43 20.36
N GLY A 100 -16.33 13.30 21.54
CA GLY A 100 -17.31 12.23 21.85
C GLY A 100 -16.77 10.79 21.79
N GLY A 101 -15.45 10.59 21.90
CA GLY A 101 -14.85 9.27 22.04
C GLY A 101 -14.84 8.43 20.76
N ARG A 102 -14.83 9.08 19.58
CA ARG A 102 -14.75 8.37 18.30
C ARG A 102 -13.44 7.60 18.18
N VAL A 103 -13.52 6.43 17.57
CA VAL A 103 -12.37 5.56 17.33
C VAL A 103 -11.81 5.82 15.94
N PRO A 104 -10.55 6.29 15.81
CA PRO A 104 -9.92 6.50 14.51
C PRO A 104 -9.69 5.17 13.78
N SER A 105 -10.02 5.12 12.48
CA SER A 105 -9.89 3.92 11.65
C SER A 105 -8.92 4.08 10.48
N ARG A 106 -8.91 5.26 9.85
CA ARG A 106 -7.97 5.64 8.79
C ARG A 106 -7.51 7.06 8.98
N ILE A 107 -6.31 7.37 8.50
CA ILE A 107 -5.71 8.69 8.53
C ILE A 107 -5.15 9.04 7.15
N ALA A 108 -5.29 10.30 6.77
CA ALA A 108 -4.72 10.88 5.56
C ALA A 108 -4.09 12.23 5.92
N ALA A 109 -2.98 12.57 5.28
CA ALA A 109 -2.27 13.83 5.49
C ALA A 109 -2.02 14.47 4.13
N GLY A 110 -2.31 15.77 4.03
CA GLY A 110 -1.91 16.61 2.90
C GLY A 110 -0.60 17.33 3.19
N LEU A 111 -0.36 18.49 2.58
CA LEU A 111 0.89 19.23 2.82
C LEU A 111 1.06 19.60 4.29
N ASN A 112 0.08 20.34 4.83
CA ASN A 112 0.10 20.87 6.20
C ASN A 112 -1.22 20.64 6.95
N HIS A 113 -2.02 19.65 6.54
CA HIS A 113 -3.25 19.29 7.23
C HIS A 113 -3.35 17.76 7.37
N THR A 114 -4.16 17.32 8.32
CA THR A 114 -4.38 15.91 8.61
C THR A 114 -5.86 15.66 8.81
N CYS A 115 -6.34 14.54 8.29
CA CYS A 115 -7.72 14.11 8.39
C CYS A 115 -7.81 12.65 8.83
N VAL A 116 -8.83 12.34 9.60
CA VAL A 116 -9.10 11.02 10.15
C VAL A 116 -10.54 10.62 9.89
N LEU A 117 -10.71 9.37 9.46
CA LEU A 117 -12.00 8.70 9.36
C LEU A 117 -12.17 7.85 10.62
N ALA A 118 -13.21 8.14 11.39
CA ALA A 118 -13.61 7.31 12.52
C ALA A 118 -14.41 6.07 12.07
N THR A 119 -14.49 5.06 12.93
CA THR A 119 -15.24 3.82 12.67
C THR A 119 -16.74 4.02 12.53
N ASP A 120 -17.28 5.12 13.07
CA ASP A 120 -18.68 5.54 12.90
C ASP A 120 -18.94 6.29 11.58
N GLY A 121 -17.92 6.44 10.74
CA GLY A 121 -17.99 7.13 9.46
C GLY A 121 -17.86 8.66 9.56
N THR A 122 -17.63 9.23 10.74
CA THR A 122 -17.36 10.66 10.88
C THR A 122 -15.94 11.01 10.44
N VAL A 123 -15.77 12.19 9.83
CA VAL A 123 -14.47 12.69 9.39
C VAL A 123 -14.07 13.89 10.25
N TRP A 124 -12.82 13.87 10.70
CA TRP A 124 -12.24 14.91 11.54
C TRP A 124 -10.95 15.40 10.92
N CYS A 125 -10.78 16.71 10.76
CA CYS A 125 -9.61 17.30 10.13
C CYS A 125 -9.01 18.40 11.00
N TRP A 126 -7.73 18.68 10.82
CA TRP A 126 -6.99 19.75 11.52
C TRP A 126 -5.75 20.18 10.72
N GLY A 127 -5.09 21.25 11.17
CA GLY A 127 -3.89 21.83 10.55
C GLY A 127 -4.19 23.10 9.75
N GLU A 128 -3.42 23.33 8.68
CA GLU A 128 -3.58 24.45 7.77
C GLU A 128 -4.96 24.46 7.14
N ASN A 129 -5.62 25.62 7.14
CA ASN A 129 -6.95 25.76 6.56
C ASN A 129 -7.12 27.04 5.72
N GLY A 130 -6.04 27.73 5.34
CA GLY A 130 -6.12 28.97 4.55
C GLY A 130 -6.84 28.81 3.20
N THR A 131 -6.87 27.57 2.67
CA THR A 131 -7.57 27.19 1.43
C THR A 131 -8.90 26.46 1.67
N GLY A 132 -9.29 26.23 2.92
CA GLY A 132 -10.46 25.42 3.28
C GLY A 132 -10.22 23.90 3.27
N ALA A 133 -8.96 23.45 3.28
CA ALA A 133 -8.59 22.03 3.22
C ALA A 133 -9.21 21.16 4.35
N VAL A 134 -9.48 21.76 5.51
CA VAL A 134 -10.11 21.09 6.66
C VAL A 134 -11.59 20.84 6.42
N GLY A 135 -12.29 21.71 5.68
CA GLY A 135 -13.70 21.52 5.33
C GLY A 135 -14.70 21.78 6.47
N ASP A 136 -14.31 22.53 7.50
CA ASP A 136 -15.17 22.89 8.65
C ASP A 136 -16.04 24.14 8.42
N GLY A 137 -16.00 24.71 7.21
CA GLY A 137 -16.69 25.95 6.86
C GLY A 137 -15.94 27.23 7.24
N SER A 138 -14.74 27.12 7.81
CA SER A 138 -13.84 28.24 8.09
C SER A 138 -12.64 28.28 7.14
N LEU A 139 -11.82 29.32 7.26
CA LEU A 139 -10.50 29.44 6.61
C LEU A 139 -9.36 29.63 7.63
N THR A 140 -9.62 29.28 8.89
CA THR A 140 -8.66 29.44 10.00
C THR A 140 -8.04 28.10 10.33
N ASN A 141 -6.73 28.08 10.56
CA ASN A 141 -6.02 26.87 10.95
C ASN A 141 -6.66 26.26 12.19
N GLN A 142 -6.80 24.94 12.18
CA GLN A 142 -7.44 24.20 13.26
C GLN A 142 -6.38 23.46 14.07
N PRO A 143 -6.08 23.89 15.31
CA PRO A 143 -5.03 23.28 16.10
C PRO A 143 -5.42 21.92 16.70
N ASP A 144 -6.72 21.62 16.74
CA ASP A 144 -7.29 20.36 17.22
C ASP A 144 -8.24 19.77 16.16
N PRO A 145 -8.52 18.46 16.17
CA PRO A 145 -9.47 17.83 15.26
C PRO A 145 -10.86 18.47 15.36
N VAL A 146 -11.35 18.97 14.23
CA VAL A 146 -12.72 19.48 14.08
C VAL A 146 -13.54 18.55 13.19
N LEU A 147 -14.82 18.40 13.51
CA LEU A 147 -15.76 17.59 12.73
C LEU A 147 -16.04 18.24 11.37
N VAL A 148 -15.89 17.46 10.30
CA VAL A 148 -16.28 17.84 8.94
C VAL A 148 -17.72 17.43 8.70
N ALA A 149 -18.61 18.41 8.50
CA ALA A 149 -20.05 18.17 8.36
C ALA A 149 -20.42 17.68 6.95
N LEU A 150 -20.17 16.39 6.67
CA LEU A 150 -20.47 15.76 5.37
C LEU A 150 -21.96 15.43 5.14
N GLY A 151 -22.80 15.55 6.17
CA GLY A 151 -24.24 15.21 6.10
C GLY A 151 -24.56 13.72 5.99
N SER A 152 -23.54 12.87 5.89
CA SER A 152 -23.64 11.40 5.89
C SER A 152 -22.31 10.77 6.35
N THR A 153 -22.26 9.45 6.45
CA THR A 153 -21.07 8.70 6.88
C THR A 153 -20.12 8.46 5.72
N ALA A 154 -18.83 8.67 5.93
CA ALA A 154 -17.79 8.34 4.96
C ALA A 154 -17.31 6.88 5.12
N THR A 155 -16.88 6.29 4.00
CA THR A 155 -16.24 4.96 3.93
C THR A 155 -14.75 5.03 3.62
N LYS A 156 -14.31 6.13 2.99
CA LYS A 156 -12.90 6.40 2.66
C LYS A 156 -12.60 7.89 2.75
N ILE A 157 -11.35 8.21 3.05
CA ILE A 157 -10.81 9.57 3.02
C ILE A 157 -9.50 9.59 2.24
N ALA A 158 -9.21 10.70 1.59
CA ALA A 158 -7.94 11.00 0.94
C ALA A 158 -7.63 12.49 1.11
N ALA A 159 -6.36 12.81 1.32
CA ALA A 159 -5.87 14.18 1.36
C ALA A 159 -4.91 14.38 0.18
N GLY A 160 -5.12 15.48 -0.55
CA GLY A 160 -4.25 15.98 -1.62
C GLY A 160 -3.26 16.99 -1.08
N GLY A 161 -2.85 17.95 -1.92
CA GLY A 161 -1.93 18.99 -1.46
C GLY A 161 -2.63 19.89 -0.43
N ASN A 162 -3.69 20.56 -0.89
CA ASN A 162 -4.47 21.54 -0.15
C ASN A 162 -5.97 21.21 -0.17
N GLU A 163 -6.31 19.96 -0.45
CA GLU A 163 -7.67 19.47 -0.65
C GLU A 163 -7.90 18.18 0.15
N THR A 164 -9.14 17.97 0.60
CA THR A 164 -9.58 16.72 1.21
C THR A 164 -10.75 16.15 0.41
N CYS A 165 -10.74 14.84 0.16
CA CYS A 165 -11.82 14.11 -0.48
C CYS A 165 -12.31 12.98 0.43
N ALA A 166 -13.63 12.75 0.44
CA ALA A 166 -14.25 11.62 1.13
C ALA A 166 -15.21 10.89 0.19
N VAL A 167 -15.29 9.57 0.35
CA VAL A 167 -16.33 8.74 -0.29
C VAL A 167 -17.38 8.43 0.78
N LEU A 168 -18.65 8.66 0.46
CA LEU A 168 -19.81 8.45 1.34
C LEU A 168 -20.45 7.08 1.06
#